data_AF-A0AAN7ZVP6-F1
#
_entry.id   AF-A0AAN7ZVP6-F1
#
_cell.length_a   1.000
_cell.length_b   1.000
_cell.length_c   1.000
_cell.angle_alpha   90.00
_cell.angle_beta   90.00
_cell.angle_gamma   90.00
#
_symmetry.space_group_name_H-M   'P 1'
#
loop_
_entity.id
_entity.type
_entity.pdbx_description
1 polymer ?
#
loop_
_entity_poly.entity_id
_entity_poly.type
_entity_poly.pdbx_seq_one_letter_code
_entity_poly.pdbx_strand_id
1 'polypeptide(L)'
;METREILSLQFGHYSNFIGTHCWNIQERSFEYNSTTPSEINHDVLYREGLTLKGEVTFTPRLLLVDLKGSLGTLPESGNLYDPQVPPSTVDTWGQGVEIRESDKLPKNALQQQLDMHNSLRTNSNLDNAVNVWSDFLYPRFHPRTVNIIKEYMHGGESEFDVFPLGAKLWKTEQFAEEFADKIRNYIEECDSFQGFHVTLDATNGFSGLTSSCLEYINDEYERKSILAFPVIPSHYVDSEDERRPLKDSICVLNLALAFEMLQEKSSLFVPLCTGSNGWRKPGEPRKFYHVSYNSTSNYHTSAILASALDTITLKHRLKSRHDSLGDFCAYFNTHGRAAAGASLCLPFSLNKNADFIDCLDNWEGPLTQSITPNCTIGTDNLVQMFTLRGIPENRLKRPLPNANKQKLMSAYNCNSVNEMLNFYLSCNYYICLNNVTTVSQGMSVKTPFPNIFDEFVGNNGNIYGDSRPMDTVVESVPILAGLHSGLEVGTMLESLHTEAKRIKHPHKQQFITEGLEELELSESLNKLLELKECYENN
;
A
#
# COMPACT_ATOMS: atom_id res chain seq x y z
N MET A 1 19.92 18.57 6.95
CA MET A 1 18.51 18.73 7.40
C MET A 1 18.12 17.39 7.97
N GLU A 2 17.46 17.37 9.12
CA GLU A 2 17.14 16.15 9.86
C GLU A 2 16.06 15.36 9.09
N THR A 3 16.39 14.13 8.68
CA THR A 3 15.44 13.21 8.06
C THR A 3 14.48 12.73 9.13
N ARG A 4 13.17 12.71 8.86
CA ARG A 4 12.17 12.16 9.78
C ARG A 4 11.83 10.74 9.37
N GLU A 5 12.51 9.76 9.94
CA GLU A 5 12.40 8.37 9.52
C GLU A 5 11.09 7.72 9.93
N ILE A 6 10.63 6.78 9.10
CA ILE A 6 9.44 5.96 9.33
C ILE A 6 9.82 4.49 9.21
N LEU A 7 9.32 3.67 10.13
CA LEU A 7 9.41 2.21 10.05
C LEU A 7 8.15 1.68 9.38
N SER A 8 8.32 0.89 8.32
CA SER A 8 7.20 0.22 7.64
C SER A 8 7.02 -1.19 8.21
N LEU A 9 5.77 -1.52 8.54
CA LEU A 9 5.36 -2.84 9.01
C LEU A 9 4.35 -3.44 8.02
N GLN A 10 4.59 -4.68 7.59
CA GLN A 10 3.73 -5.40 6.64
C GLN A 10 3.29 -6.74 7.23
N PHE A 11 1.98 -6.96 7.36
CA PHE A 11 1.42 -8.16 7.98
C PHE A 11 0.51 -8.89 6.98
N GLY A 12 1.02 -9.96 6.39
CA GLY A 12 0.24 -10.85 5.54
C GLY A 12 0.63 -10.82 4.07
N HIS A 13 0.08 -11.77 3.33
CA HIS A 13 0.57 -12.09 2.01
C HIS A 13 0.22 -11.03 0.98
N TYR A 14 -1.02 -10.53 0.99
CA TYR A 14 -1.44 -9.51 0.02
C TYR A 14 -0.81 -8.15 0.34
N SER A 15 -0.63 -7.82 1.62
CA SER A 15 0.12 -6.65 2.06
C SER A 15 1.58 -6.71 1.61
N ASN A 16 2.23 -7.89 1.63
CA ASN A 16 3.58 -8.07 1.10
C ASN A 16 3.67 -7.96 -0.44
N PHE A 17 2.62 -8.35 -1.18
CA PHE A 17 2.51 -8.09 -2.62
C PHE A 17 2.48 -6.57 -2.91
N ILE A 18 1.65 -5.83 -2.17
CA ILE A 18 1.57 -4.36 -2.27
C ILE A 18 2.90 -3.72 -1.87
N GLY A 19 3.46 -4.18 -0.76
CA GLY A 19 4.75 -3.75 -0.25
C GLY A 19 5.86 -3.91 -1.28
N THR A 20 5.97 -5.08 -1.89
CA THR A 20 6.98 -5.36 -2.91
C THR A 20 6.89 -4.37 -4.07
N HIS A 21 5.68 -4.06 -4.57
CA HIS A 21 5.53 -3.01 -5.59
C HIS A 21 5.93 -1.63 -5.10
N CYS A 22 5.55 -1.24 -3.88
CA CYS A 22 5.97 0.05 -3.29
C CYS A 22 7.50 0.17 -3.26
N TRP A 23 8.20 -0.88 -2.79
CA TRP A 23 9.65 -0.89 -2.73
C TRP A 23 10.29 -0.89 -4.12
N ASN A 24 9.73 -1.64 -5.07
CA ASN A 24 10.18 -1.65 -6.46
C ASN A 24 10.04 -0.26 -7.12
N ILE A 25 8.90 0.41 -6.93
CA ILE A 25 8.63 1.76 -7.45
C ILE A 25 9.66 2.75 -6.87
N GLN A 26 9.90 2.68 -5.56
CA GLN A 26 10.83 3.58 -4.87
C GLN A 26 12.29 3.32 -5.27
N GLU A 27 12.72 2.06 -5.33
CA GLU A 27 14.07 1.69 -5.75
C GLU A 27 14.34 2.18 -7.19
N ARG A 28 13.31 2.16 -8.05
CA ARG A 28 13.40 2.69 -9.42
C ARG A 28 13.39 4.20 -9.55
N SER A 29 13.06 4.90 -8.48
CA SER A 29 13.10 6.36 -8.42
C SER A 29 14.42 6.91 -7.90
N PHE A 30 15.35 6.05 -7.45
CA PHE A 30 16.71 6.47 -7.11
C PHE A 30 17.45 6.98 -8.35
N GLU A 31 17.87 8.24 -8.29
CA GLU A 31 18.66 8.88 -9.33
C GLU A 31 20.13 8.97 -8.89
N TYR A 32 20.96 8.04 -9.36
CA TYR A 32 22.36 7.95 -8.91
C TYR A 32 23.30 8.95 -9.58
N ASN A 33 22.87 9.71 -10.61
CA ASN A 33 23.73 10.64 -11.39
C ASN A 33 22.92 11.74 -12.14
N SER A 34 21.85 12.27 -11.56
CA SER A 34 21.07 13.32 -12.23
C SER A 34 21.62 14.73 -11.97
N THR A 35 21.53 15.61 -12.97
CA THR A 35 21.85 17.04 -12.83
C THR A 35 20.80 17.79 -12.00
N THR A 36 19.63 17.19 -11.79
CA THR A 36 18.50 17.74 -11.04
C THR A 36 18.27 16.90 -9.78
N PRO A 37 18.46 17.46 -8.58
CA PRO A 37 18.23 16.71 -7.34
C PRO A 37 16.78 16.20 -7.25
N SER A 38 16.59 14.95 -6.86
CA SER A 38 15.25 14.40 -6.58
C SER A 38 14.52 15.23 -5.53
N GLU A 39 13.24 15.55 -5.79
CA GLU A 39 12.33 16.22 -4.86
C GLU A 39 11.96 15.33 -3.66
N ILE A 40 12.10 14.01 -3.84
CA ILE A 40 11.72 13.00 -2.85
C ILE A 40 12.94 12.72 -1.95
N ASN A 41 12.70 12.71 -0.65
CA ASN A 41 13.64 12.23 0.36
C ASN A 41 13.43 10.73 0.58
N HIS A 42 14.26 9.91 -0.06
CA HIS A 42 14.20 8.46 0.09
C HIS A 42 14.63 8.00 1.48
N ASP A 43 15.45 8.78 2.20
CA ASP A 43 15.99 8.42 3.51
C ASP A 43 14.90 8.28 4.58
N VAL A 44 13.72 8.86 4.34
CA VAL A 44 12.55 8.70 5.22
C VAL A 44 12.16 7.22 5.35
N LEU A 45 12.25 6.45 4.26
CA LEU A 45 11.88 5.02 4.23
C LEU A 45 13.07 4.09 4.02
N TYR A 46 14.21 4.57 3.50
CA TYR A 46 15.41 3.78 3.22
C TYR A 46 16.56 4.14 4.15
N ARG A 47 17.23 3.12 4.68
CA ARG A 47 18.44 3.29 5.48
C ARG A 47 19.67 3.03 4.62
N GLU A 48 20.69 3.85 4.82
CA GLU A 48 22.05 3.54 4.41
C GLU A 48 22.66 2.54 5.41
N GLY A 49 23.47 1.62 4.91
CA GLY A 49 24.21 0.65 5.70
C GLY A 49 25.48 0.23 4.96
N LEU A 50 26.28 -0.61 5.62
CA LEU A 50 27.48 -1.18 5.03
C LEU A 50 27.40 -2.70 5.07
N THR A 51 27.76 -3.36 3.96
CA THR A 51 28.00 -4.80 3.98
C THR A 51 29.23 -5.15 4.81
N LEU A 52 29.41 -6.45 5.10
CA LEU A 52 30.63 -6.97 5.71
C LEU A 52 31.89 -6.66 4.90
N LYS A 53 31.76 -6.33 3.61
CA LYS A 53 32.85 -5.91 2.72
C LYS A 53 33.06 -4.40 2.70
N GLY A 54 32.29 -3.63 3.47
CA GLY A 54 32.32 -2.17 3.48
C GLY A 54 31.62 -1.52 2.29
N GLU A 55 30.80 -2.27 1.54
CA GLU A 55 30.04 -1.71 0.42
C GLU A 55 28.77 -1.01 0.93
N VAL A 56 28.48 0.18 0.42
CA VAL A 56 27.28 0.93 0.79
C VAL A 56 26.03 0.22 0.26
N THR A 57 25.07 0.03 1.15
CA THR A 57 23.76 -0.56 0.83
C THR A 57 22.65 0.40 1.18
N PHE A 58 21.63 0.44 0.34
CA PHE A 58 20.37 1.10 0.66
C PHE A 58 19.30 0.03 0.79
N THR A 59 18.66 -0.06 1.96
CA THR A 59 17.60 -1.04 2.23
C THR A 59 16.39 -0.36 2.85
N PRO A 60 15.17 -0.83 2.56
CA PRO A 60 13.98 -0.32 3.25
C PRO A 60 14.06 -0.49 4.78
N ARG A 61 13.57 0.50 5.54
CA ARG A 61 13.20 0.33 6.96
C ARG A 61 11.88 -0.43 7.02
N LEU A 62 12.00 -1.75 6.91
CA LEU A 62 10.88 -2.66 6.76
C LEU A 62 11.02 -3.86 7.68
N LEU A 63 9.94 -4.18 8.39
CA LEU A 63 9.64 -5.49 8.92
C LEU A 63 8.39 -6.03 8.23
N LEU A 64 8.48 -7.23 7.68
CA LEU A 64 7.35 -7.93 7.11
C LEU A 64 7.15 -9.27 7.80
N VAL A 65 5.91 -9.70 7.86
CA VAL A 65 5.49 -10.98 8.42
C VAL A 65 4.65 -11.73 7.40
N ASP A 66 4.97 -13.01 7.22
CA ASP A 66 4.20 -13.90 6.34
C ASP A 66 4.25 -15.36 6.85
N LEU A 67 3.51 -16.26 6.22
CA LEU A 67 3.49 -17.69 6.55
C LEU A 67 4.54 -18.48 5.75
N LYS A 68 4.80 -19.72 6.18
CA LYS A 68 5.59 -20.67 5.39
C LYS A 68 5.01 -20.83 3.98
N GLY A 69 5.90 -20.93 2.99
CA GLY A 69 5.56 -21.04 1.57
C GLY A 69 5.44 -19.72 0.82
N SER A 70 5.53 -18.57 1.50
CA SER A 70 5.41 -17.23 0.89
C SER A 70 6.67 -16.73 0.16
N LEU A 71 7.84 -17.34 0.41
CA LEU A 71 9.11 -16.79 -0.05
C LEU A 71 9.57 -17.24 -1.43
N GLY A 72 8.97 -18.27 -2.02
CA GLY A 72 9.39 -18.78 -3.33
C GLY A 72 10.89 -19.11 -3.34
N THR A 73 11.68 -18.38 -4.14
CA THR A 73 13.14 -18.56 -4.23
C THR A 73 13.96 -17.63 -3.31
N LEU A 74 13.32 -16.78 -2.51
CA LEU A 74 14.00 -15.86 -1.59
C LEU A 74 14.38 -16.60 -0.30
N PRO A 75 15.66 -16.60 0.12
CA PRO A 75 16.04 -17.12 1.44
C PRO A 75 15.44 -16.28 2.57
N GLU A 76 15.12 -16.92 3.70
CA GLU A 76 14.59 -16.23 4.89
C GLU A 76 15.56 -15.16 5.43
N SER A 77 16.87 -15.40 5.34
CA SER A 77 17.92 -14.42 5.68
C SER A 77 18.07 -13.27 4.67
N GLY A 78 17.31 -13.30 3.57
CA GLY A 78 17.50 -12.42 2.41
C GLY A 78 18.78 -12.71 1.62
N ASN A 79 19.03 -11.88 0.61
CA ASN A 79 20.16 -11.99 -0.32
C ASN A 79 21.14 -10.79 -0.23
N LEU A 80 21.06 -9.99 0.84
CA LEU A 80 21.89 -8.79 0.98
C LEU A 80 23.36 -9.13 1.26
N TYR A 81 23.59 -10.07 2.17
CA TYR A 81 24.91 -10.56 2.50
C TYR A 81 25.15 -11.90 1.81
N ASP A 82 26.38 -12.15 1.37
CA ASP A 82 26.80 -13.46 0.89
C ASP A 82 26.44 -14.53 1.93
N PRO A 83 26.07 -15.76 1.51
CA PRO A 83 25.67 -16.81 2.44
C PRO A 83 26.77 -17.04 3.47
N GLN A 84 26.55 -16.49 4.66
CA GLN A 84 27.24 -16.89 5.87
C GLN A 84 26.45 -18.09 6.39
N VAL A 85 27.20 -19.13 6.77
CA VAL A 85 26.76 -20.40 7.37
C VAL A 85 26.32 -21.49 6.35
N PRO A 86 27.10 -22.58 6.22
CA PRO A 86 26.54 -23.88 5.82
C PRO A 86 25.39 -24.23 6.75
N PRO A 87 24.39 -25.06 6.36
CA PRO A 87 23.31 -25.43 7.27
C PRO A 87 23.91 -25.84 8.61
N SER A 88 23.47 -25.18 9.68
CA SER A 88 23.91 -25.48 11.04
C SER A 88 23.86 -26.98 11.23
N THR A 89 25.01 -27.59 11.51
CA THR A 89 25.05 -28.92 12.10
C THR A 89 24.30 -28.79 13.42
N VAL A 90 23.01 -29.10 13.42
CA VAL A 90 22.24 -29.25 14.63
C VAL A 90 22.90 -30.40 15.37
N ASP A 91 23.63 -30.11 16.45
CA ASP A 91 24.14 -31.14 17.36
C ASP A 91 22.93 -31.76 18.06
N THR A 92 22.32 -32.76 17.42
CA THR A 92 21.28 -33.58 18.02
C THR A 92 21.94 -34.64 18.90
N TRP A 93 21.38 -34.82 20.09
CA TRP A 93 21.83 -35.78 21.09
C TRP A 93 21.60 -37.24 20.61
N GLY A 94 22.41 -37.71 19.66
CA GLY A 94 22.50 -39.10 19.24
C GLY A 94 21.29 -39.67 18.48
N GLN A 95 20.33 -38.85 18.06
CA GLN A 95 19.21 -39.28 17.22
C GLN A 95 19.31 -38.63 15.83
N GLY A 96 19.45 -39.49 14.81
CA GLY A 96 19.54 -39.07 13.42
C GLY A 96 18.23 -38.43 12.97
N VAL A 97 18.30 -37.17 12.57
CA VAL A 97 17.20 -36.45 11.91
C VAL A 97 17.50 -36.44 10.41
N GLU A 98 16.55 -36.87 9.60
CA GLU A 98 16.63 -36.75 8.14
C GLU A 98 16.30 -35.30 7.77
N ILE A 99 17.33 -34.49 7.52
CA ILE A 99 17.15 -33.15 6.95
C ILE A 99 16.77 -33.33 5.48
N ARG A 100 15.49 -33.16 5.14
CA ARG A 100 15.03 -33.09 3.75
C ARG A 100 15.04 -31.64 3.29
N GLU A 101 16.03 -31.29 2.47
CA GLU A 101 16.00 -30.03 1.71
C GLU A 101 14.90 -30.16 0.64
N SER A 102 13.93 -29.24 0.63
CA SER A 102 12.91 -29.19 -0.43
C SER A 102 13.53 -28.85 -1.77
N ASP A 103 12.97 -29.36 -2.87
CA ASP A 103 13.42 -29.03 -4.22
C ASP A 103 13.43 -27.51 -4.43
N LYS A 104 14.55 -26.98 -4.94
CA LYS A 104 14.67 -25.54 -5.24
C LYS A 104 13.71 -25.18 -6.36
N LEU A 105 12.79 -24.26 -6.07
CA LEU A 105 11.89 -23.71 -7.07
C LEU A 105 12.71 -23.01 -8.18
N PRO A 106 12.29 -23.12 -9.46
CA PRO A 106 12.99 -22.48 -10.55
C PRO A 106 12.83 -20.96 -10.48
N LYS A 107 13.94 -20.22 -10.59
CA LYS A 107 13.93 -18.76 -10.70
C LYS A 107 13.32 -18.30 -12.01
N ASN A 108 12.50 -17.26 -11.97
CA ASN A 108 11.95 -16.63 -13.17
C ASN A 108 13.00 -15.74 -13.90
N ALA A 109 12.63 -15.21 -15.07
CA ALA A 109 13.53 -14.41 -15.89
C ALA A 109 14.08 -13.16 -15.19
N LEU A 110 13.27 -12.48 -14.36
CA LEU A 110 13.71 -11.32 -13.60
C LEU A 110 14.78 -11.72 -12.58
N GLN A 111 14.52 -12.75 -11.78
CA GLN A 111 15.44 -13.22 -10.74
C GLN A 111 16.78 -13.69 -11.34
N GLN A 112 16.74 -14.38 -12.48
CA GLN A 112 17.96 -14.76 -13.21
C GLN A 112 18.76 -13.53 -13.67
N GLN A 113 18.11 -12.46 -14.11
CA GLN A 113 18.78 -11.23 -14.51
C GLN A 113 19.43 -10.50 -13.31
N LEU A 114 18.74 -10.48 -12.17
CA LEU A 114 19.25 -9.88 -10.93
C LEU A 114 20.48 -10.63 -10.41
N ASP A 115 20.50 -11.96 -10.47
CA ASP A 115 21.66 -12.78 -10.09
C ASP A 115 22.89 -12.49 -10.95
N MET A 116 22.69 -12.18 -12.24
CA MET A 116 23.78 -11.89 -13.17
C MET A 116 24.36 -10.47 -13.02
N HIS A 117 23.90 -9.69 -12.02
CA HIS A 117 24.31 -8.28 -11.79
C HIS A 117 24.24 -7.39 -13.03
N ASN A 118 23.43 -7.77 -14.02
CA ASN A 118 23.22 -6.97 -15.21
C ASN A 118 22.10 -5.97 -14.90
N SER A 119 22.32 -4.68 -15.18
CA SER A 119 21.21 -3.71 -15.33
C SER A 119 20.16 -4.37 -16.22
N LEU A 120 18.89 -4.40 -15.80
CA LEU A 120 17.82 -5.13 -16.50
C LEU A 120 17.83 -4.75 -17.99
N ARG A 121 18.34 -5.66 -18.83
CA ARG A 121 18.58 -5.39 -20.26
C ARG A 121 17.33 -5.57 -21.10
N THR A 122 16.35 -6.31 -20.59
CA THR A 122 15.10 -6.61 -21.29
C THR A 122 13.92 -6.52 -20.33
N ASN A 123 12.81 -5.95 -20.80
CA ASN A 123 11.55 -6.03 -20.08
C ASN A 123 11.07 -7.48 -20.09
N SER A 124 10.92 -8.06 -18.90
CA SER A 124 10.43 -9.42 -18.71
C SER A 124 8.93 -9.36 -18.42
N ASN A 125 8.13 -10.09 -19.18
CA ASN A 125 6.72 -10.29 -18.84
C ASN A 125 6.63 -11.28 -17.66
N LEU A 126 6.02 -10.85 -16.56
CA LEU A 126 5.93 -11.59 -15.32
C LEU A 126 4.50 -12.07 -15.01
N ASP A 127 3.51 -11.77 -15.85
CA ASP A 127 2.09 -11.99 -15.58
C ASP A 127 1.75 -13.45 -15.23
N ASN A 128 2.48 -14.41 -15.81
CA ASN A 128 2.33 -15.85 -15.56
C ASN A 128 3.50 -16.45 -14.75
N ALA A 129 4.42 -15.63 -14.26
CA ALA A 129 5.64 -16.07 -13.57
C ALA A 129 5.68 -15.65 -12.09
N VAL A 130 4.65 -14.96 -11.61
CA VAL A 130 4.51 -14.51 -10.23
C VAL A 130 3.48 -15.37 -9.51
N ASN A 131 3.94 -16.13 -8.52
CA ASN A 131 3.10 -16.91 -7.63
C ASN A 131 3.07 -16.28 -6.23
N VAL A 132 4.21 -15.75 -5.78
CA VAL A 132 4.37 -15.10 -4.48
C VAL A 132 4.98 -13.71 -4.62
N TRP A 133 4.89 -12.88 -3.57
CA TRP A 133 5.36 -11.50 -3.61
C TRP A 133 6.87 -11.39 -3.91
N SER A 134 7.67 -12.36 -3.48
CA SER A 134 9.12 -12.34 -3.69
C SER A 134 9.54 -12.63 -5.14
N ASP A 135 8.64 -13.14 -5.99
CA ASP A 135 8.95 -13.49 -7.38
C ASP A 135 9.30 -12.27 -8.23
N PHE A 136 8.83 -11.10 -7.83
CA PHE A 136 9.05 -9.83 -8.53
C PHE A 136 9.76 -8.79 -7.65
N LEU A 137 10.40 -9.22 -6.55
CA LEU A 137 11.17 -8.35 -5.67
C LEU A 137 12.44 -7.85 -6.37
N TYR A 138 12.57 -6.53 -6.49
CA TYR A 138 13.73 -5.86 -7.08
C TYR A 138 14.78 -5.40 -6.04
N PRO A 139 14.42 -4.69 -4.95
CA PRO A 139 15.40 -4.26 -3.95
C PRO A 139 15.88 -5.42 -3.08
N ARG A 140 17.05 -5.25 -2.47
CA ARG A 140 17.57 -6.18 -1.47
C ARG A 140 17.04 -5.80 -0.08
N PHE A 141 16.59 -6.79 0.67
CA PHE A 141 16.15 -6.61 2.05
C PHE A 141 17.26 -6.89 3.05
N HIS A 142 17.24 -6.16 4.16
CA HIS A 142 18.10 -6.45 5.31
C HIS A 142 17.69 -7.81 5.92
N PRO A 143 18.63 -8.62 6.47
CA PRO A 143 18.28 -9.94 7.03
C PRO A 143 17.28 -9.95 8.18
N ARG A 144 17.00 -8.79 8.78
CA ARG A 144 15.99 -8.66 9.85
C ARG A 144 14.58 -8.40 9.33
N THR A 145 14.45 -8.09 8.04
CA THR A 145 13.19 -7.64 7.42
C THR A 145 12.16 -8.76 7.35
N VAL A 146 12.56 -9.94 6.91
CA VAL A 146 11.64 -11.06 6.65
C VAL A 146 11.43 -11.86 7.93
N ASN A 147 10.18 -12.03 8.35
CA ASN A 147 9.80 -12.82 9.52
C ASN A 147 8.73 -13.84 9.13
N ILE A 148 9.08 -15.13 9.14
CA ILE A 148 8.15 -16.20 8.76
C ILE A 148 7.56 -16.87 9.99
N ILE A 149 6.23 -16.84 10.09
CA ILE A 149 5.47 -17.58 11.09
C ILE A 149 5.57 -19.07 10.75
N LYS A 150 6.02 -19.89 11.70
CA LYS A 150 6.39 -21.29 11.44
C LYS A 150 5.24 -22.26 11.71
N GLU A 151 4.23 -21.82 12.44
CA GLU A 151 3.09 -22.59 12.91
C GLU A 151 2.04 -22.79 11.81
N TYR A 152 2.02 -21.93 10.79
CA TYR A 152 1.02 -21.93 9.72
C TYR A 152 1.68 -21.94 8.33
N MET A 153 0.93 -22.37 7.31
CA MET A 153 1.43 -22.54 5.95
C MET A 153 0.41 -22.07 4.91
N HIS A 154 0.89 -21.38 3.87
CA HIS A 154 0.06 -20.99 2.72
C HIS A 154 -0.49 -22.19 1.98
N GLY A 155 -1.81 -22.24 1.81
CA GLY A 155 -2.50 -23.35 1.15
C GLY A 155 -2.35 -24.69 1.87
N GLY A 156 -1.89 -24.69 3.12
CA GLY A 156 -1.76 -25.88 3.96
C GLY A 156 -3.02 -26.15 4.79
N GLU A 157 -3.02 -27.25 5.54
CA GLU A 157 -4.15 -27.65 6.41
C GLU A 157 -4.34 -26.71 7.62
N SER A 158 -3.27 -26.04 8.07
CA SER A 158 -3.29 -25.10 9.20
C SER A 158 -3.49 -23.67 8.70
N GLU A 159 -4.75 -23.23 8.66
CA GLU A 159 -5.14 -21.90 8.22
C GLU A 159 -4.90 -20.83 9.31
N PHE A 160 -4.41 -19.66 8.91
CA PHE A 160 -4.25 -18.48 9.77
C PHE A 160 -5.33 -17.45 9.44
N ASP A 161 -6.58 -17.82 9.71
CA ASP A 161 -7.76 -17.26 9.07
C ASP A 161 -8.62 -16.36 9.98
N VAL A 162 -8.59 -16.54 11.29
CA VAL A 162 -9.39 -15.74 12.24
C VAL A 162 -8.53 -14.84 13.12
N PHE A 163 -9.06 -13.66 13.41
CA PHE A 163 -8.41 -12.63 14.24
C PHE A 163 -7.77 -13.17 15.54
N PRO A 164 -8.43 -13.98 16.38
CA PRO A 164 -7.87 -14.35 17.67
C PRO A 164 -6.61 -15.23 17.55
N LEU A 165 -6.42 -15.97 16.45
CA LEU A 165 -5.20 -16.74 16.20
C LEU A 165 -3.97 -15.82 16.15
N GLY A 166 -4.06 -14.69 15.43
CA GLY A 166 -2.96 -13.75 15.35
C GLY A 166 -2.69 -13.02 16.65
N ALA A 167 -3.74 -12.65 17.38
CA ALA A 167 -3.60 -12.04 18.70
C ALA A 167 -2.93 -13.00 19.71
N LYS A 168 -3.23 -14.30 19.63
CA LYS A 168 -2.56 -15.34 20.43
C LYS A 168 -1.10 -15.55 20.04
N LEU A 169 -0.78 -15.53 18.75
CA LEU A 169 0.59 -15.70 18.28
C LEU A 169 1.53 -14.66 18.89
N TRP A 170 1.11 -13.39 18.94
CA TRP A 170 1.89 -12.33 19.58
C TRP A 170 2.14 -12.61 21.06
N LYS A 171 1.18 -13.20 21.78
CA LYS A 171 1.33 -13.53 23.21
C LYS A 171 2.33 -14.65 23.51
N THR A 172 2.89 -15.30 22.49
CA THR A 172 4.01 -16.20 22.68
C THR A 172 5.28 -15.39 22.97
N GLU A 173 5.93 -15.65 24.10
CA GLU A 173 7.12 -14.92 24.56
C GLU A 173 8.19 -14.83 23.47
N GLN A 174 8.44 -15.95 22.78
CA GLN A 174 9.40 -16.01 21.68
C GLN A 174 9.06 -15.02 20.54
N PHE A 175 7.82 -15.01 20.03
CA PHE A 175 7.49 -14.14 18.90
C PHE A 175 7.50 -12.67 19.30
N ALA A 176 6.89 -12.34 20.45
CA ALA A 176 6.82 -10.97 20.94
C ALA A 176 8.22 -10.39 21.15
N GLU A 177 9.10 -11.08 21.88
CA GLU A 177 10.44 -10.59 22.18
C GLU A 177 11.27 -10.45 20.89
N GLU A 178 11.28 -11.47 20.03
CA GLU A 178 12.06 -11.43 18.78
C GLU A 178 11.59 -10.30 17.84
N PHE A 179 10.29 -10.06 17.74
CA PHE A 179 9.75 -9.02 16.86
C PHE A 179 9.91 -7.62 17.46
N ALA A 180 9.68 -7.47 18.77
CA ALA A 180 9.91 -6.23 19.51
C ALA A 180 11.38 -5.77 19.41
N ASP A 181 12.33 -6.70 19.58
CA ASP A 181 13.76 -6.42 19.43
C ASP A 181 14.09 -5.93 18.02
N LYS A 182 13.49 -6.51 16.98
CA LYS A 182 13.68 -6.06 15.59
C LYS A 182 13.11 -4.67 15.35
N ILE A 183 11.96 -4.34 15.94
CA ILE A 183 11.38 -2.98 15.91
C ILE A 183 12.36 -2.00 16.58
N ARG A 184 12.81 -2.32 17.80
CA ARG A 184 13.75 -1.49 18.57
C ARG A 184 15.03 -1.22 17.78
N ASN A 185 15.62 -2.26 17.18
CA ASN A 185 16.82 -2.15 16.35
C ASN A 185 16.67 -1.18 15.17
N TYR A 186 15.49 -1.09 14.54
CA TYR A 186 15.29 -0.12 13.45
C TYR A 186 15.07 1.31 13.97
N ILE A 187 14.42 1.45 15.11
CA ILE A 187 14.11 2.77 15.69
C ILE A 187 15.37 3.40 16.28
N GLU A 188 16.24 2.62 16.93
CA GLU A 188 17.53 3.09 17.46
C GLU A 188 18.50 3.55 16.36
N GLU A 189 18.30 3.10 15.11
CA GLU A 189 19.06 3.55 13.93
C GLU A 189 18.55 4.87 13.35
N CYS A 190 17.42 5.41 13.83
CA CYS A 190 16.83 6.64 13.31
C CYS A 190 17.28 7.85 14.11
N ASP A 191 17.66 8.94 13.44
CA ASP A 191 18.01 10.20 14.11
C ASP A 191 16.73 10.90 14.62
N SER A 192 15.65 10.82 13.85
CA SER A 192 14.43 11.60 14.05
C SER A 192 13.17 10.78 13.73
N PHE A 193 13.04 9.61 14.39
CA PHE A 193 11.90 8.71 14.19
C PHE A 193 10.54 9.39 14.42
N GLN A 194 9.67 9.43 13.40
CA GLN A 194 8.37 10.11 13.48
C GLN A 194 7.18 9.16 13.59
N GLY A 195 7.30 7.90 13.20
CA GLY A 195 6.23 6.93 13.34
C GLY A 195 6.26 5.77 12.37
N PHE A 196 5.09 5.17 12.15
CA PHE A 196 4.94 3.89 11.48
C PHE A 196 4.00 3.99 10.27
N HIS A 197 4.39 3.34 9.18
CA HIS A 197 3.46 2.92 8.13
C HIS A 197 3.10 1.46 8.37
N VAL A 198 1.83 1.13 8.39
CA VAL A 198 1.37 -0.25 8.64
C VAL A 198 0.49 -0.69 7.50
N THR A 199 0.81 -1.80 6.84
CA THR A 199 -0.07 -2.43 5.82
C THR A 199 -0.41 -3.83 6.31
N LEU A 200 -1.69 -4.18 6.33
CA LEU A 200 -2.14 -5.44 6.93
C LEU A 200 -3.23 -6.11 6.10
N ASP A 201 -3.17 -7.43 5.97
CA ASP A 201 -4.29 -8.24 5.45
C ASP A 201 -5.43 -8.20 6.48
N ALA A 202 -6.50 -7.48 6.16
CA ALA A 202 -7.60 -7.23 7.11
C ALA A 202 -8.65 -8.35 7.14
N THR A 203 -8.49 -9.38 6.30
CA THR A 203 -9.49 -10.43 6.07
C THR A 203 -9.16 -11.76 6.74
N ASN A 204 -8.01 -11.87 7.42
CA ASN A 204 -7.51 -13.10 8.02
C ASN A 204 -6.81 -12.84 9.38
N GLY A 205 -6.13 -13.85 9.94
CA GLY A 205 -5.48 -13.78 11.25
C GLY A 205 -4.39 -12.71 11.38
N PHE A 206 -3.85 -12.20 10.27
CA PHE A 206 -2.85 -11.11 10.31
C PHE A 206 -3.40 -9.83 10.93
N SER A 207 -4.71 -9.59 10.81
CA SER A 207 -5.37 -8.48 11.50
C SER A 207 -5.20 -8.55 13.02
N GLY A 208 -5.45 -9.71 13.63
CA GLY A 208 -5.25 -9.88 15.08
C GLY A 208 -3.78 -9.81 15.51
N LEU A 209 -2.86 -10.33 14.69
CA LEU A 209 -1.43 -10.17 14.94
C LEU A 209 -1.03 -8.69 14.94
N THR A 210 -1.55 -7.94 13.97
CA THR A 210 -1.36 -6.49 13.89
C THR A 210 -1.93 -5.80 15.12
N SER A 211 -3.12 -6.19 15.60
CA SER A 211 -3.73 -5.63 16.81
C SER A 211 -2.79 -5.65 18.02
N SER A 212 -2.18 -6.81 18.28
CA SER A 212 -1.29 -6.98 19.43
C SER A 212 0.06 -6.29 19.22
N CYS A 213 0.57 -6.24 17.98
CA CYS A 213 1.75 -5.45 17.67
C CYS A 213 1.51 -3.93 17.86
N LEU A 214 0.35 -3.41 17.44
CA LEU A 214 0.01 -2.00 17.63
C LEU A 214 -0.22 -1.65 19.10
N GLU A 215 -0.67 -2.59 19.92
CA GLU A 215 -0.77 -2.43 21.37
C GLU A 215 0.63 -2.22 21.97
N TYR A 216 1.56 -3.12 21.67
CA TYR A 216 2.96 -2.96 22.05
C TYR A 216 3.57 -1.64 21.56
N ILE A 217 3.27 -1.24 20.31
CA ILE A 217 3.79 0.02 19.77
C ILE A 217 3.24 1.23 20.52
N ASN A 218 1.96 1.25 20.87
CA ASN A 218 1.38 2.35 21.62
C ASN A 218 1.93 2.45 23.05
N ASP A 219 2.25 1.30 23.67
CA ASP A 219 2.85 1.24 25.00
C ASP A 219 4.31 1.73 25.01
N GLU A 220 5.14 1.29 24.05
CA GLU A 220 6.58 1.59 24.03
C GLU A 220 6.94 2.89 23.29
N TYR A 221 6.18 3.24 22.26
CA TYR A 221 6.47 4.36 21.37
C TYR A 221 5.37 5.42 21.43
N GLU A 222 5.00 5.82 22.66
CA GLU A 222 3.99 6.83 22.90
C GLU A 222 4.18 8.06 21.99
N ARG A 223 3.05 8.61 21.51
CA ARG A 223 2.97 9.82 20.65
C ARG A 223 3.52 9.65 19.24
N LYS A 224 4.03 8.48 18.84
CA LYS A 224 4.42 8.21 17.45
C LYS A 224 3.18 7.95 16.61
N SER A 225 3.14 8.55 15.42
CA SER A 225 1.98 8.43 14.56
C SER A 225 1.96 7.10 13.82
N ILE A 226 0.79 6.50 13.70
CA ILE A 226 0.59 5.23 12.99
C ILE A 226 -0.39 5.49 11.85
N LEU A 227 0.09 5.39 10.61
CA LEU A 227 -0.76 5.42 9.41
C LEU A 227 -0.95 4.00 8.90
N ALA A 228 -2.18 3.49 9.02
CA ALA A 228 -2.50 2.11 8.71
C ALA A 228 -3.29 1.96 7.40
N PHE A 229 -3.00 0.90 6.66
CA PHE A 229 -3.65 0.55 5.40
C PHE A 229 -4.16 -0.89 5.50
N PRO A 230 -5.38 -1.12 6.02
CA PRO A 230 -6.00 -2.42 5.95
C PRO A 230 -6.34 -2.75 4.49
N VAL A 231 -5.78 -3.83 3.97
CA VAL A 231 -5.92 -4.23 2.57
C VAL A 231 -6.84 -5.43 2.43
N ILE A 232 -7.64 -5.40 1.37
CA ILE A 232 -8.61 -6.44 1.04
C ILE A 232 -8.30 -6.95 -0.38
N PRO A 233 -7.95 -8.24 -0.55
CA PRO A 233 -7.71 -8.84 -1.85
C PRO A 233 -8.93 -8.70 -2.78
N SER A 234 -8.68 -8.43 -4.07
CA SER A 234 -9.73 -8.39 -5.10
C SER A 234 -10.19 -9.76 -5.58
N HIS A 235 -9.49 -10.80 -5.16
CA HIS A 235 -9.82 -12.18 -5.42
C HIS A 235 -9.37 -13.03 -4.24
N TYR A 236 -10.21 -13.98 -3.87
CA TYR A 236 -9.89 -14.99 -2.88
C TYR A 236 -9.65 -16.27 -3.66
N VAL A 237 -8.44 -16.83 -3.53
CA VAL A 237 -8.14 -18.19 -3.96
C VAL A 237 -9.20 -19.08 -3.32
N ASP A 238 -9.85 -19.96 -4.08
CA ASP A 238 -11.00 -20.80 -3.67
C ASP A 238 -12.42 -20.22 -3.91
N SER A 239 -12.67 -19.56 -5.04
CA SER A 239 -14.03 -19.13 -5.41
C SER A 239 -15.03 -20.28 -5.58
N GLU A 240 -14.55 -21.52 -5.78
CA GLU A 240 -15.35 -22.74 -5.99
C GLU A 240 -15.48 -23.64 -4.74
N ASP A 241 -14.94 -23.21 -3.59
CA ASP A 241 -14.99 -23.99 -2.34
C ASP A 241 -16.41 -24.03 -1.73
N GLU A 242 -16.89 -25.22 -1.39
CA GLU A 242 -18.19 -25.41 -0.73
C GLU A 242 -18.27 -24.68 0.63
N ARG A 243 -17.14 -24.42 1.29
CA ARG A 243 -17.02 -23.63 2.53
C ARG A 243 -17.06 -22.13 2.31
N ARG A 244 -17.24 -21.65 1.07
CA ARG A 244 -17.25 -20.22 0.72
C ARG A 244 -18.16 -19.36 1.60
N PRO A 245 -19.40 -19.76 1.96
CA PRO A 245 -20.25 -18.93 2.82
C PRO A 245 -19.67 -18.72 4.24
N LEU A 246 -18.93 -19.70 4.75
CA LEU A 246 -18.23 -19.61 6.03
C LEU A 246 -17.02 -18.67 5.91
N LYS A 247 -16.16 -18.87 4.90
CA LYS A 247 -15.01 -17.98 4.60
C LYS A 247 -15.44 -16.52 4.39
N ASP A 248 -16.55 -16.29 3.69
CA ASP A 248 -17.16 -14.96 3.52
C ASP A 248 -17.54 -14.31 4.86
N SER A 249 -18.02 -15.11 5.81
CA SER A 249 -18.42 -14.61 7.13
C SER A 249 -17.20 -14.35 8.02
N ILE A 250 -16.19 -15.22 7.97
CA ILE A 250 -14.90 -15.02 8.64
C ILE A 250 -14.26 -13.72 8.19
N CYS A 251 -14.22 -13.47 6.87
CA CYS A 251 -13.69 -12.23 6.30
C CYS A 251 -14.37 -10.98 6.87
N VAL A 252 -15.70 -10.96 6.91
CA VAL A 252 -16.46 -9.82 7.46
C VAL A 252 -16.20 -9.62 8.95
N LEU A 253 -16.11 -10.69 9.75
CA LEU A 253 -15.80 -10.58 11.18
C LEU A 253 -14.38 -10.06 11.41
N ASN A 254 -13.39 -10.57 10.67
CA ASN A 254 -12.01 -10.06 10.74
C ASN A 254 -11.95 -8.57 10.38
N LEU A 255 -12.66 -8.14 9.34
CA LEU A 255 -12.70 -6.74 8.93
C LEU A 255 -13.32 -5.85 10.01
N ALA A 256 -14.42 -6.29 10.63
CA ALA A 256 -15.08 -5.53 11.69
C ALA A 256 -14.14 -5.36 12.92
N LEU A 257 -13.52 -6.45 13.36
CA LEU A 257 -12.53 -6.41 14.45
C LEU A 257 -11.29 -5.60 14.05
N ALA A 258 -10.86 -5.68 12.80
CA ALA A 258 -9.73 -4.91 12.29
C ALA A 258 -10.00 -3.40 12.32
N PHE A 259 -11.15 -2.96 11.84
CA PHE A 259 -11.45 -1.53 11.79
C PHE A 259 -11.66 -0.94 13.18
N GLU A 260 -12.24 -1.71 14.09
CA GLU A 260 -12.38 -1.28 15.48
C GLU A 260 -11.02 -1.17 16.18
N MET A 261 -10.13 -2.15 16.03
CA MET A 261 -8.78 -2.03 16.60
C MET A 261 -8.00 -0.87 15.96
N LEU A 262 -8.12 -0.65 14.65
CA LEU A 262 -7.41 0.43 13.98
C LEU A 262 -7.92 1.80 14.43
N GLN A 263 -9.22 1.94 14.70
CA GLN A 263 -9.77 3.16 15.28
C GLN A 263 -9.12 3.49 16.63
N GLU A 264 -8.89 2.49 17.46
CA GLU A 264 -8.33 2.68 18.81
C GLU A 264 -6.81 2.83 18.80
N LYS A 265 -6.11 2.08 17.95
CA LYS A 265 -4.65 1.89 18.01
C LYS A 265 -3.87 2.60 16.90
N SER A 266 -4.52 3.24 15.93
CA SER A 266 -3.85 3.99 14.85
C SER A 266 -4.20 5.48 14.86
N SER A 267 -3.34 6.32 14.28
CA SER A 267 -3.62 7.76 14.15
C SER A 267 -4.58 8.06 13.00
N LEU A 268 -4.52 7.25 11.95
CA LEU A 268 -5.43 7.26 10.80
C LEU A 268 -5.33 5.89 10.12
N PHE A 269 -6.46 5.32 9.73
CA PHE A 269 -6.48 4.15 8.84
C PHE A 269 -7.23 4.40 7.53
N VAL A 270 -6.76 3.74 6.47
CA VAL A 270 -7.27 3.94 5.11
C VAL A 270 -7.48 2.57 4.45
N PRO A 271 -8.72 2.05 4.40
CA PRO A 271 -8.99 0.76 3.78
C PRO A 271 -8.82 0.79 2.26
N LEU A 272 -8.14 -0.23 1.74
CA LEU A 272 -7.79 -0.32 0.31
C LEU A 272 -8.27 -1.63 -0.32
N CYS A 273 -8.91 -1.50 -1.49
CA CYS A 273 -9.36 -2.62 -2.32
C CYS A 273 -9.48 -2.18 -3.78
N THR A 274 -9.12 -3.05 -4.72
CA THR A 274 -9.40 -2.87 -6.15
C THR A 274 -10.76 -3.46 -6.58
N GLY A 275 -11.54 -3.97 -5.62
CA GLY A 275 -12.96 -4.30 -5.79
C GLY A 275 -13.89 -3.19 -5.25
N SER A 276 -15.16 -3.22 -5.66
CA SER A 276 -16.15 -2.22 -5.25
C SER A 276 -16.76 -2.41 -3.86
N ASN A 277 -16.78 -3.65 -3.34
CA ASN A 277 -17.45 -4.01 -2.10
C ASN A 277 -16.44 -4.40 -1.01
N GLY A 278 -15.79 -5.56 -1.09
CA GLY A 278 -14.71 -5.93 -0.17
C GLY A 278 -15.15 -6.60 1.15
N TRP A 279 -16.44 -6.69 1.47
CA TRP A 279 -16.91 -7.33 2.71
C TRP A 279 -16.93 -8.85 2.62
N ARG A 280 -18.02 -9.42 2.08
CA ARG A 280 -18.10 -10.88 1.82
C ARG A 280 -17.31 -11.26 0.58
N LYS A 281 -17.43 -10.43 -0.45
CA LYS A 281 -16.78 -10.60 -1.74
C LYS A 281 -16.21 -9.26 -2.21
N PRO A 282 -15.18 -9.27 -3.05
CA PRO A 282 -14.53 -8.04 -3.48
C PRO A 282 -15.43 -7.14 -4.32
N GLY A 283 -16.43 -7.71 -4.99
CA GLY A 283 -17.35 -7.00 -5.87
C GLY A 283 -16.76 -6.81 -7.27
N GLU A 284 -17.33 -5.89 -8.04
CA GLU A 284 -16.86 -5.58 -9.38
C GLU A 284 -15.46 -4.95 -9.35
N PRO A 285 -14.54 -5.36 -10.25
CA PRO A 285 -13.23 -4.74 -10.36
C PRO A 285 -13.35 -3.23 -10.67
N ARG A 286 -12.54 -2.42 -9.99
CA ARG A 286 -12.42 -0.98 -10.28
C ARG A 286 -11.87 -0.78 -11.69
N LYS A 287 -12.43 0.17 -12.44
CA LYS A 287 -12.00 0.52 -13.80
C LYS A 287 -11.20 1.80 -13.76
N PHE A 288 -10.09 1.82 -14.50
CA PHE A 288 -9.26 3.01 -14.69
C PHE A 288 -9.09 3.23 -16.19
N TYR A 289 -9.10 4.49 -16.62
CA TYR A 289 -8.88 4.83 -18.02
C TYR A 289 -7.47 4.40 -18.44
N HIS A 290 -7.36 3.83 -19.64
CA HIS A 290 -6.10 3.36 -20.20
C HIS A 290 -5.36 2.25 -19.43
N VAL A 291 -6.05 1.56 -18.52
CA VAL A 291 -5.51 0.44 -17.76
C VAL A 291 -6.33 -0.83 -18.01
N SER A 292 -5.65 -1.89 -18.42
CA SER A 292 -6.17 -3.25 -18.51
C SER A 292 -5.36 -4.14 -17.59
N TYR A 293 -5.99 -4.62 -16.52
CA TYR A 293 -5.33 -5.45 -15.51
C TYR A 293 -6.16 -6.69 -15.20
N ASN A 294 -5.49 -7.77 -14.79
CA ASN A 294 -6.16 -8.97 -14.32
C ASN A 294 -6.59 -8.79 -12.86
N SER A 295 -7.89 -8.67 -12.62
CA SER A 295 -8.45 -8.47 -11.27
C SER A 295 -8.32 -9.66 -10.33
N THR A 296 -7.96 -10.84 -10.85
CA THR A 296 -7.67 -12.04 -10.04
C THR A 296 -6.20 -12.22 -9.72
N SER A 297 -5.32 -11.44 -10.35
CA SER A 297 -3.88 -11.52 -10.11
C SER A 297 -3.46 -10.57 -9.01
N ASN A 298 -2.96 -11.12 -7.90
CA ASN A 298 -2.37 -10.33 -6.82
C ASN A 298 -1.23 -9.44 -7.34
N TYR A 299 -0.45 -9.89 -8.33
CA TYR A 299 0.60 -9.08 -8.94
C TYR A 299 0.07 -7.80 -9.60
N HIS A 300 -1.08 -7.86 -10.26
CA HIS A 300 -1.68 -6.70 -10.93
C HIS A 300 -2.42 -5.78 -9.95
N THR A 301 -3.23 -6.36 -9.09
CA THR A 301 -4.13 -5.60 -8.20
C THR A 301 -3.34 -4.87 -7.12
N SER A 302 -2.28 -5.50 -6.60
CA SER A 302 -1.37 -4.87 -5.65
C SER A 302 -0.54 -3.75 -6.27
N ALA A 303 -0.20 -3.81 -7.57
CA ALA A 303 0.51 -2.73 -8.26
C ALA A 303 -0.31 -1.42 -8.29
N ILE A 304 -1.63 -1.52 -8.49
CA ILE A 304 -2.55 -0.38 -8.46
C ILE A 304 -2.59 0.24 -7.05
N LEU A 305 -2.73 -0.59 -6.00
CA LEU A 305 -2.76 -0.10 -4.62
C LEU A 305 -1.41 0.49 -4.20
N ALA A 306 -0.30 -0.13 -4.60
CA ALA A 306 1.05 0.39 -4.35
C ALA A 306 1.29 1.74 -5.02
N SER A 307 0.76 1.93 -6.24
CA SER A 307 0.83 3.22 -6.95
C SER A 307 0.13 4.34 -6.15
N ALA A 308 -1.02 4.02 -5.54
CA ALA A 308 -1.72 4.94 -4.66
C ALA A 308 -0.94 5.20 -3.36
N LEU A 309 -0.44 4.16 -2.69
CA LEU A 309 0.32 4.28 -1.44
C LEU A 309 1.60 5.11 -1.61
N ASP A 310 2.40 4.83 -2.64
CA ASP A 310 3.59 5.62 -2.93
C ASP A 310 3.20 7.09 -3.15
N THR A 311 2.18 7.36 -3.96
CA THR A 311 1.77 8.74 -4.29
C THR A 311 1.15 9.50 -3.10
N ILE A 312 0.25 8.88 -2.34
CA ILE A 312 -0.42 9.49 -1.18
C ILE A 312 0.61 9.90 -0.12
N THR A 313 1.57 9.02 0.15
CA THR A 313 2.57 9.22 1.20
C THR A 313 3.72 10.16 0.81
N LEU A 314 3.72 10.72 -0.41
CA LEU A 314 4.80 11.64 -0.82
C LEU A 314 4.86 12.88 0.06
N LYS A 315 3.73 13.39 0.55
CA LYS A 315 3.66 14.68 1.26
C LYS A 315 4.67 14.79 2.42
N HIS A 316 4.78 13.76 3.25
CA HIS A 316 5.74 13.68 4.36
C HIS A 316 7.09 13.04 3.98
N ARG A 317 7.33 12.80 2.68
CA ARG A 317 8.58 12.31 2.10
C ARG A 317 9.25 13.33 1.16
N LEU A 318 8.69 14.52 0.95
CA LEU A 318 9.32 15.54 0.11
C LEU A 318 10.44 16.29 0.86
N LYS A 319 11.48 16.71 0.12
CA LYS A 319 12.56 17.55 0.68
C LYS A 319 12.12 19.00 0.89
N SER A 320 11.19 19.49 0.07
CA SER A 320 10.73 20.88 0.05
C SER A 320 9.69 21.21 1.12
N ARG A 321 9.03 20.18 1.67
CA ARG A 321 7.97 20.32 2.68
C ARG A 321 8.37 19.53 3.93
N HIS A 322 8.12 20.11 5.10
CA HIS A 322 8.40 19.47 6.38
C HIS A 322 7.12 19.01 7.08
N ASP A 323 6.15 18.52 6.30
CA ASP A 323 4.93 17.90 6.84
C ASP A 323 5.33 16.63 7.60
N SER A 324 4.99 16.53 8.89
CA SER A 324 5.20 15.30 9.65
C SER A 324 4.08 14.29 9.37
N LEU A 325 4.35 13.01 9.63
CA LEU A 325 3.32 11.98 9.62
C LEU A 325 2.19 12.30 10.61
N GLY A 326 2.51 12.94 11.75
CA GLY A 326 1.51 13.37 12.73
C GLY A 326 0.59 14.45 12.19
N ASP A 327 1.13 15.48 11.54
CA ASP A 327 0.32 16.54 10.90
C ASP A 327 -0.55 15.96 9.78
N PHE A 328 -0.01 15.00 9.03
CA PHE A 328 -0.73 14.29 7.99
C PHE A 328 -1.95 13.55 8.54
N CYS A 329 -1.80 12.78 9.62
CA CYS A 329 -2.90 12.05 10.24
C CYS A 329 -3.90 13.01 10.92
N ALA A 330 -3.40 14.01 11.64
CA ALA A 330 -4.22 15.01 12.34
C ALA A 330 -5.11 15.82 11.40
N TYR A 331 -4.70 16.03 10.14
CA TYR A 331 -5.51 16.69 9.13
C TYR A 331 -6.86 16.00 8.89
N PHE A 332 -6.89 14.66 8.98
CA PHE A 332 -8.12 13.88 8.80
C PHE A 332 -8.81 13.57 10.13
N ASN A 333 -8.05 13.44 11.22
CA ASN A 333 -8.54 13.10 12.55
C ASN A 333 -9.12 14.29 13.33
N THR A 334 -10.01 15.03 12.66
CA THR A 334 -10.83 16.07 13.31
C THR A 334 -12.12 15.44 13.83
N HIS A 335 -12.58 15.84 15.02
CA HIS A 335 -13.82 15.34 15.63
C HIS A 335 -13.87 13.81 15.84
N GLY A 336 -12.72 13.16 16.09
CA GLY A 336 -12.64 11.71 16.36
C GLY A 336 -12.68 10.82 15.12
N ARG A 337 -12.59 11.40 13.91
CA ARG A 337 -12.53 10.67 12.65
C ARG A 337 -11.23 9.87 12.53
N ALA A 338 -11.27 8.56 12.72
CA ALA A 338 -10.08 7.71 12.63
C ALA A 338 -9.81 7.09 11.25
N ALA A 339 -10.75 7.21 10.31
CA ALA A 339 -10.71 6.60 8.98
C ALA A 339 -10.70 7.64 7.83
N ALA A 340 -10.10 7.29 6.69
CA ALA A 340 -10.28 8.02 5.44
C ALA A 340 -10.47 7.06 4.26
N GLY A 341 -11.17 7.52 3.22
CA GLY A 341 -11.23 6.87 1.93
C GLY A 341 -10.06 7.29 1.03
N ALA A 342 -9.66 6.42 0.10
CA ALA A 342 -8.62 6.68 -0.88
C ALA A 342 -9.16 6.64 -2.30
N SER A 343 -8.54 7.44 -3.18
CA SER A 343 -8.84 7.46 -4.60
C SER A 343 -7.59 7.55 -5.47
N LEU A 344 -7.72 7.14 -6.74
CA LEU A 344 -6.61 7.04 -7.68
C LEU A 344 -7.04 7.37 -9.11
N CYS A 345 -6.19 8.09 -9.84
CA CYS A 345 -6.22 8.25 -11.29
C CYS A 345 -4.88 7.79 -11.86
N LEU A 346 -4.88 6.64 -12.52
CA LEU A 346 -3.70 5.95 -13.02
C LEU A 346 -3.96 5.48 -14.46
N PRO A 347 -3.21 5.95 -15.47
CA PRO A 347 -2.43 7.19 -15.43
C PRO A 347 -3.35 8.42 -15.36
N PHE A 348 -2.82 9.55 -14.88
CA PHE A 348 -3.48 10.84 -15.06
C PHE A 348 -3.46 11.18 -16.55
N SER A 349 -4.64 11.18 -17.19
CA SER A 349 -4.78 11.10 -18.65
C SER A 349 -4.54 12.44 -19.38
N LEU A 350 -3.30 12.95 -19.29
CA LEU A 350 -2.86 14.14 -19.98
C LEU A 350 -2.46 13.80 -21.43
N ASN A 351 -3.14 14.39 -22.41
CA ASN A 351 -2.81 14.21 -23.83
C ASN A 351 -1.41 14.77 -24.17
N LYS A 352 -0.67 14.09 -25.05
CA LYS A 352 0.73 14.44 -25.43
C LYS A 352 0.94 15.91 -25.80
N ASN A 353 -0.01 16.50 -26.50
CA ASN A 353 0.07 17.87 -27.05
C ASN A 353 -0.83 18.87 -26.31
N ALA A 354 -1.46 18.46 -25.20
CA ALA A 354 -2.31 19.34 -24.40
C ALA A 354 -1.52 19.96 -23.25
N ASP A 355 -1.97 21.13 -22.82
CA ASP A 355 -1.52 21.75 -21.57
C ASP A 355 -2.43 21.33 -20.43
N PHE A 356 -1.95 21.41 -19.19
CA PHE A 356 -2.70 21.00 -18.01
C PHE A 356 -4.00 21.81 -17.85
N ILE A 357 -3.96 23.11 -18.17
CA ILE A 357 -5.14 23.97 -18.18
C ILE A 357 -6.24 23.47 -19.13
N ASP A 358 -5.87 23.03 -20.34
CA ASP A 358 -6.83 22.49 -21.31
C ASP A 358 -7.36 21.13 -20.84
N CYS A 359 -6.48 20.31 -20.23
CA CYS A 359 -6.86 19.00 -19.70
C CYS A 359 -7.92 19.10 -18.61
N LEU A 360 -7.77 20.03 -17.67
CA LEU A 360 -8.72 20.25 -16.58
C LEU A 360 -10.03 20.88 -17.06
N ASP A 361 -9.98 21.84 -17.99
CA ASP A 361 -11.18 22.50 -18.53
C ASP A 361 -12.09 21.55 -19.31
N ASN A 362 -11.50 20.55 -19.96
CA ASN A 362 -12.23 19.52 -20.70
C ASN A 362 -12.45 18.23 -19.87
N TRP A 363 -12.14 18.24 -18.58
CA TRP A 363 -12.29 17.05 -17.74
C TRP A 363 -13.76 16.82 -17.39
N GLU A 364 -14.29 15.66 -17.78
CA GLU A 364 -15.65 15.24 -17.45
C GLU A 364 -15.67 14.14 -16.38
N GLY A 365 -16.55 14.27 -15.40
CA GLY A 365 -16.68 13.31 -14.30
C GLY A 365 -15.61 13.47 -13.22
N PRO A 366 -15.50 12.49 -12.29
CA PRO A 366 -14.57 12.58 -11.17
C PRO A 366 -13.12 12.50 -11.66
N LEU A 367 -12.23 13.26 -11.02
CA LEU A 367 -10.79 13.22 -11.30
C LEU A 367 -10.15 11.86 -10.97
N THR A 368 -10.74 11.12 -10.03
CA THR A 368 -10.17 9.90 -9.46
C THR A 368 -11.23 8.84 -9.23
N GLN A 369 -10.83 7.58 -9.27
CA GLN A 369 -11.65 6.43 -8.93
C GLN A 369 -11.39 6.03 -7.47
N SER A 370 -12.46 5.84 -6.68
CA SER A 370 -12.33 5.29 -5.33
C SER A 370 -11.68 3.90 -5.35
N ILE A 371 -10.71 3.70 -4.47
CA ILE A 371 -10.05 2.43 -4.17
C ILE A 371 -10.28 2.00 -2.72
N THR A 372 -11.28 2.57 -2.06
CA THR A 372 -11.77 2.12 -0.76
C THR A 372 -13.02 1.23 -0.96
N PRO A 373 -13.11 0.08 -0.28
CA PRO A 373 -14.27 -0.82 -0.31
C PRO A 373 -15.56 -0.11 0.13
N ASN A 374 -16.70 -0.35 -0.54
CA ASN A 374 -18.01 0.25 -0.24
C ASN A 374 -18.02 1.78 -0.06
N CYS A 375 -17.06 2.48 -0.67
CA CYS A 375 -16.95 3.93 -0.57
C CYS A 375 -16.89 4.52 -1.98
N THR A 376 -17.82 5.42 -2.29
CA THR A 376 -17.80 6.22 -3.52
C THR A 376 -17.54 7.65 -3.10
N ILE A 377 -16.40 8.22 -3.48
CA ILE A 377 -16.02 9.57 -3.07
C ILE A 377 -16.85 10.59 -3.86
N GLY A 378 -17.61 11.42 -3.15
CA GLY A 378 -18.36 12.53 -3.73
C GLY A 378 -17.50 13.77 -4.00
N THR A 379 -18.17 14.92 -4.15
CA THR A 379 -17.52 16.22 -4.41
C THR A 379 -17.89 17.29 -3.39
N ASP A 380 -18.63 16.92 -2.34
CA ASP A 380 -19.29 17.87 -1.45
C ASP A 380 -18.97 17.59 0.02
N ASN A 381 -18.67 18.63 0.80
CA ASN A 381 -18.43 18.55 2.25
C ASN A 381 -17.31 17.57 2.67
N LEU A 382 -16.19 17.59 1.95
CA LEU A 382 -15.05 16.70 2.20
C LEU A 382 -13.85 17.45 2.81
N VAL A 383 -13.15 16.79 3.73
CA VAL A 383 -11.76 17.09 4.03
C VAL A 383 -10.91 16.18 3.17
N GLN A 384 -10.09 16.76 2.29
CA GLN A 384 -9.38 15.98 1.30
C GLN A 384 -7.98 16.50 1.00
N MET A 385 -7.13 15.56 0.62
CA MET A 385 -5.77 15.82 0.20
C MET A 385 -5.51 15.10 -1.12
N PHE A 386 -4.96 15.81 -2.09
CA PHE A 386 -4.52 15.25 -3.36
C PHE A 386 -3.02 15.38 -3.51
N THR A 387 -2.40 14.33 -4.03
CA THR A 387 -1.03 14.36 -4.50
C THR A 387 -1.01 14.04 -5.99
N LEU A 388 -0.54 15.01 -6.79
CA LEU A 388 -0.34 14.88 -8.22
C LEU A 388 1.16 14.80 -8.52
N ARG A 389 1.61 13.83 -9.31
CA ARG A 389 2.99 13.79 -9.77
C ARG A 389 3.12 13.54 -11.26
N GLY A 390 4.23 13.96 -11.86
CA GLY A 390 4.56 13.70 -13.26
C GLY A 390 4.06 14.72 -14.28
N ILE A 391 3.55 15.88 -13.83
CA ILE A 391 3.20 17.00 -14.72
C ILE A 391 4.24 18.12 -14.53
N PRO A 392 5.09 18.40 -15.52
CA PRO A 392 6.09 19.46 -15.42
C PRO A 392 5.47 20.84 -15.66
N GLU A 393 6.03 21.88 -15.04
CA GLU A 393 5.53 23.26 -15.12
C GLU A 393 5.51 23.83 -16.54
N ASN A 394 6.39 23.35 -17.44
CA ASN A 394 6.38 23.74 -18.85
C ASN A 394 5.17 23.21 -19.64
N ARG A 395 4.37 22.30 -19.06
CA ARG A 395 3.10 21.79 -19.58
C ARG A 395 1.89 22.40 -18.88
N LEU A 396 2.08 23.42 -18.04
CA LEU A 396 1.01 24.07 -17.28
C LEU A 396 0.00 24.78 -18.20
N LYS A 397 0.50 25.69 -19.03
CA LYS A 397 -0.25 26.58 -19.93
C LYS A 397 0.67 27.15 -21.01
N ARG A 398 0.11 27.62 -22.12
CA ARG A 398 0.88 28.27 -23.19
C ARG A 398 1.35 29.66 -22.75
N PRO A 399 2.52 30.11 -23.22
CA PRO A 399 2.95 31.49 -23.04
C PRO A 399 1.99 32.50 -23.67
N LEU A 400 1.94 33.72 -23.12
CA LEU A 400 1.00 34.78 -23.51
C LEU A 400 0.86 35.01 -25.04
N PRO A 401 1.94 35.03 -25.84
CA PRO A 401 1.84 35.22 -27.29
C PRO A 401 1.02 34.12 -28.00
N ASN A 402 1.04 32.89 -27.47
CA ASN A 402 0.44 31.70 -28.06
C ASN A 402 -0.76 31.17 -27.24
N ALA A 403 -1.20 31.92 -26.23
CA ALA A 403 -2.22 31.50 -25.28
C ALA A 403 -3.61 31.30 -25.90
N ASN A 404 -3.91 31.95 -27.04
CA ASN A 404 -5.16 31.80 -27.76
C ASN A 404 -6.39 31.91 -26.83
N LYS A 405 -7.19 30.85 -26.69
CA LYS A 405 -8.37 30.80 -25.81
C LYS A 405 -8.01 30.71 -24.32
N GLN A 406 -6.83 30.17 -23.98
CA GLN A 406 -6.42 29.98 -22.59
C GLN A 406 -6.38 31.30 -21.82
N LYS A 407 -5.98 32.41 -22.46
CA LYS A 407 -5.93 33.74 -21.83
C LYS A 407 -7.29 34.26 -21.32
N LEU A 408 -8.40 33.67 -21.80
CA LEU A 408 -9.76 34.03 -21.39
C LEU A 408 -10.21 33.22 -20.17
N MET A 409 -9.49 32.18 -19.80
CA MET A 409 -9.82 31.30 -18.68
C MET A 409 -9.31 31.90 -17.38
N SER A 410 -10.13 31.87 -16.32
CA SER A 410 -9.73 32.37 -15.00
C SER A 410 -8.50 31.66 -14.44
N ALA A 411 -8.34 30.36 -14.74
CA ALA A 411 -7.19 29.55 -14.35
C ALA A 411 -5.87 29.97 -15.02
N TYR A 412 -5.88 30.84 -16.04
CA TYR A 412 -4.67 31.29 -16.71
C TYR A 412 -3.73 32.09 -15.81
N ASN A 413 -4.22 32.61 -14.68
CA ASN A 413 -3.41 33.32 -13.70
C ASN A 413 -2.59 32.40 -12.77
N CYS A 414 -2.89 31.09 -12.73
CA CYS A 414 -2.15 30.11 -11.93
C CYS A 414 -0.73 29.93 -12.46
N ASN A 415 0.28 29.98 -11.59
CA ASN A 415 1.71 29.95 -11.96
C ASN A 415 2.41 28.64 -11.63
N SER A 416 1.70 27.70 -11.02
CA SER A 416 2.18 26.35 -10.75
C SER A 416 1.10 25.30 -11.01
N VAL A 417 1.52 24.05 -11.19
CA VAL A 417 0.61 22.89 -11.22
C VAL A 417 -0.25 22.84 -9.95
N ASN A 418 0.36 23.17 -8.80
CA ASN A 418 -0.31 23.19 -7.51
C ASN A 418 -1.46 24.21 -7.45
N GLU A 419 -1.19 25.46 -7.85
CA GLU A 419 -2.20 26.52 -7.89
C GLU A 419 -3.33 26.19 -8.87
N MET A 420 -3.01 25.61 -10.03
CA MET A 420 -4.00 25.27 -11.04
C MET A 420 -4.92 24.13 -10.60
N LEU A 421 -4.37 23.07 -10.01
CA LEU A 421 -5.18 21.98 -9.46
C LEU A 421 -6.03 22.47 -8.29
N ASN A 422 -5.47 23.26 -7.36
CA ASN A 422 -6.25 23.88 -6.28
C ASN A 422 -7.41 24.72 -6.83
N PHE A 423 -7.14 25.57 -7.83
CA PHE A 423 -8.18 26.38 -8.46
C PHE A 423 -9.29 25.52 -9.07
N TYR A 424 -8.93 24.47 -9.81
CA TYR A 424 -9.90 23.52 -10.36
C TYR A 424 -10.76 22.88 -9.27
N LEU A 425 -10.14 22.41 -8.18
CA LEU A 425 -10.87 21.80 -7.07
C LEU A 425 -11.82 22.81 -6.41
N SER A 426 -11.38 24.05 -6.17
CA SER A 426 -12.23 25.11 -5.62
C SER A 426 -13.43 25.48 -6.51
N CYS A 427 -13.33 25.27 -7.83
CA CYS A 427 -14.42 25.51 -8.76
C CYS A 427 -15.40 24.32 -8.88
N ASN A 428 -14.92 23.09 -8.72
CA ASN A 428 -15.70 21.87 -9.00
C ASN A 428 -16.16 21.11 -7.75
N TYR A 429 -15.58 21.40 -6.58
CA TYR A 429 -15.90 20.74 -5.31
C TYR A 429 -16.56 21.74 -4.36
N TYR A 430 -17.68 21.34 -3.75
CA TYR A 430 -18.49 22.22 -2.92
C TYR A 430 -18.15 22.04 -1.44
N ILE A 431 -17.88 23.15 -0.73
CA ILE A 431 -17.57 23.16 0.72
C ILE A 431 -16.51 22.10 1.08
N CYS A 432 -15.43 22.03 0.29
CA CYS A 432 -14.35 21.09 0.53
C CYS A 432 -13.11 21.80 1.07
N LEU A 433 -12.47 21.20 2.08
CA LEU A 433 -11.13 21.59 2.53
C LEU A 433 -10.10 20.81 1.74
N ASN A 434 -9.51 21.46 0.74
CA ASN A 434 -8.56 20.85 -0.19
C ASN A 434 -7.11 21.14 0.22
N ASN A 435 -6.27 20.11 0.17
CA ASN A 435 -4.82 20.26 0.29
C ASN A 435 -4.12 19.57 -0.88
N VAL A 436 -3.40 20.32 -1.70
CA VAL A 436 -2.71 19.78 -2.87
C VAL A 436 -1.20 19.73 -2.65
N THR A 437 -0.62 18.59 -3.00
CA THR A 437 0.82 18.36 -3.13
C THR A 437 1.15 17.99 -4.57
N THR A 438 2.24 18.55 -5.09
CA THR A 438 2.68 18.31 -6.47
C THR A 438 4.15 17.91 -6.51
N VAL A 439 4.49 17.00 -7.42
CA VAL A 439 5.88 16.56 -7.69
C VAL A 439 6.11 16.50 -9.19
N SER A 440 7.22 17.01 -9.69
CA SER A 440 7.48 17.00 -11.13
C SER A 440 7.83 15.60 -11.66
N GLN A 441 8.49 14.78 -10.84
CA GLN A 441 8.87 13.41 -11.17
C GLN A 441 7.63 12.49 -11.28
N GLY A 442 7.44 11.87 -12.45
CA GLY A 442 6.41 10.84 -12.65
C GLY A 442 6.71 9.55 -11.89
N MET A 443 5.72 8.66 -11.78
CA MET A 443 5.90 7.35 -11.14
C MET A 443 6.51 6.37 -12.14
N SER A 444 7.63 5.76 -11.79
CA SER A 444 8.29 4.73 -12.61
C SER A 444 7.42 3.48 -12.69
N VAL A 445 7.20 2.98 -13.90
CA VAL A 445 6.41 1.76 -14.19
C VAL A 445 7.22 0.76 -15.03
N LYS A 446 8.55 0.83 -14.92
CA LYS A 446 9.46 -0.15 -15.53
C LYS A 446 9.28 -1.52 -14.86
N THR A 447 9.56 -2.62 -15.57
CA THR A 447 9.61 -3.98 -15.00
C THR A 447 10.39 -3.94 -13.68
N PRO A 448 9.88 -4.44 -12.55
CA PRO A 448 8.83 -5.44 -12.43
C PRO A 448 7.44 -4.87 -12.16
N PHE A 449 7.14 -3.63 -12.54
CA PHE A 449 5.74 -3.19 -12.60
C PHE A 449 5.01 -3.93 -13.75
N PRO A 450 3.75 -4.36 -13.56
CA PRO A 450 3.01 -5.10 -14.58
C PRO A 450 2.69 -4.21 -15.79
N ASN A 451 2.73 -4.77 -17.00
CA ASN A 451 2.44 -4.02 -18.22
C ASN A 451 0.93 -3.90 -18.45
N ILE A 452 0.28 -3.05 -17.64
CA ILE A 452 -1.18 -2.90 -17.60
C ILE A 452 -1.71 -1.72 -18.42
N PHE A 453 -0.84 -0.96 -19.10
CA PHE A 453 -1.24 0.24 -19.84
C PHE A 453 -1.58 -0.09 -21.29
N ASP A 454 -2.73 0.41 -21.75
CA ASP A 454 -3.19 0.21 -23.12
C ASP A 454 -2.26 0.87 -24.15
N GLU A 455 -2.48 0.59 -25.44
CA GLU A 455 -1.60 1.03 -26.53
C GLU A 455 -1.55 2.56 -26.74
N PHE A 456 -2.45 3.35 -26.14
CA PHE A 456 -2.46 4.82 -26.28
C PHE A 456 -1.58 5.52 -25.24
N VAL A 457 -1.12 4.82 -24.21
CA VAL A 457 -0.21 5.39 -23.20
C VAL A 457 1.22 5.40 -23.75
N GLY A 458 1.77 6.59 -24.00
CA GLY A 458 3.15 6.76 -24.47
C GLY A 458 4.22 6.42 -23.42
N ASN A 459 5.49 6.45 -23.81
CA ASN A 459 6.64 6.14 -22.93
C ASN A 459 6.61 6.92 -21.60
N ASN A 460 6.24 8.21 -21.66
CA ASN A 460 6.16 9.10 -20.51
C ASN A 460 4.75 9.23 -19.91
N GLY A 461 3.86 8.29 -20.25
CA GLY A 461 2.51 8.21 -19.70
C GLY A 461 1.50 9.20 -20.25
N ASN A 462 1.90 10.09 -21.18
CA ASN A 462 0.95 10.95 -21.86
C ASN A 462 0.12 10.13 -22.86
N ILE A 463 -1.14 10.53 -23.04
CA ILE A 463 -2.08 9.85 -23.94
C ILE A 463 -1.84 10.32 -25.38
N TYR A 464 -1.70 9.36 -26.30
CA TYR A 464 -1.50 9.60 -27.72
C TYR A 464 -2.83 9.46 -28.46
N GLY A 465 -3.00 10.22 -29.55
CA GLY A 465 -4.19 10.07 -30.42
C GLY A 465 -4.16 8.79 -31.27
N ASP A 466 -2.97 8.26 -31.51
CA ASP A 466 -2.72 7.02 -32.24
C ASP A 466 -2.01 6.01 -31.33
N SER A 467 -2.11 4.72 -31.67
CA SER A 467 -1.42 3.63 -30.97
C SER A 467 0.10 3.84 -30.93
N ARG A 468 0.72 3.58 -29.78
CA ARG A 468 2.18 3.67 -29.59
C ARG A 468 2.90 2.61 -30.45
N PRO A 469 4.15 2.88 -30.90
CA PRO A 469 4.95 1.86 -31.54
C PRO A 469 5.14 0.63 -30.63
N MET A 470 5.06 -0.59 -31.19
CA MET A 470 5.08 -1.84 -30.39
C MET A 470 6.32 -1.99 -29.50
N ASP A 471 7.47 -1.46 -29.92
CA ASP A 471 8.72 -1.55 -29.14
C ASP A 471 8.82 -0.49 -28.03
N THR A 472 7.87 0.44 -27.96
CA THR A 472 7.88 1.51 -26.96
C THR A 472 7.24 1.02 -25.67
N VAL A 473 8.03 1.00 -24.59
CA VAL A 473 7.55 0.64 -23.26
C VAL A 473 7.18 1.91 -22.48
N VAL A 474 6.13 1.82 -21.67
CA VAL A 474 5.78 2.86 -20.70
C VAL A 474 6.79 2.81 -19.57
N GLU A 475 7.57 3.88 -19.39
CA GLU A 475 8.63 3.96 -18.39
C GLU A 475 8.19 4.71 -17.15
N SER A 476 7.35 5.72 -17.32
CA SER A 476 6.85 6.56 -16.25
C SER A 476 5.44 7.05 -16.59
N VAL A 477 4.61 7.24 -15.57
CA VAL A 477 3.26 7.80 -15.74
C VAL A 477 3.01 8.97 -14.79
N PRO A 478 2.26 10.00 -15.22
CA PRO A 478 1.66 10.94 -14.28
C PRO A 478 0.54 10.22 -13.51
N ILE A 479 0.36 10.57 -12.25
CA ILE A 479 -0.62 9.92 -11.37
C ILE A 479 -1.17 10.93 -10.37
N LEU A 480 -2.46 10.84 -10.11
CA LEU A 480 -3.15 11.60 -9.06
C LEU A 480 -3.72 10.61 -8.05
N ALA A 481 -3.38 10.76 -6.79
CA ALA A 481 -3.97 9.97 -5.71
C ALA A 481 -4.49 10.91 -4.62
N GLY A 482 -5.54 10.49 -3.91
CA GLY A 482 -6.15 11.31 -2.88
C GLY A 482 -6.61 10.55 -1.66
N LEU A 483 -6.70 11.26 -0.53
CA LEU A 483 -7.35 10.83 0.70
C LEU A 483 -8.52 11.75 1.01
N HIS A 484 -9.60 11.17 1.52
CA HIS A 484 -10.90 11.82 1.65
C HIS A 484 -11.56 11.43 2.97
N SER A 485 -12.06 12.42 3.69
CA SER A 485 -12.87 12.23 4.88
C SER A 485 -14.18 12.98 4.70
N GLY A 486 -15.29 12.22 4.68
CA GLY A 486 -16.65 12.72 4.49
C GLY A 486 -17.68 11.68 4.86
N LEU A 487 -18.95 11.99 4.62
CA LEU A 487 -20.11 11.14 4.94
C LEU A 487 -20.00 9.72 4.33
N GLU A 488 -19.32 9.59 3.19
CA GLU A 488 -19.17 8.34 2.46
C GLU A 488 -18.25 7.35 3.19
N VAL A 489 -17.34 7.85 4.04
CA VAL A 489 -16.56 7.00 4.96
C VAL A 489 -17.47 6.46 6.07
N GLY A 490 -18.34 7.30 6.63
CA GLY A 490 -19.36 6.85 7.59
C GLY A 490 -20.30 5.79 7.00
N THR A 491 -20.75 6.00 5.76
CA THR A 491 -21.61 5.02 5.05
C THR A 491 -20.89 3.68 4.83
N MET A 492 -19.59 3.71 4.54
CA MET A 492 -18.75 2.51 4.42
C MET A 492 -18.68 1.74 5.76
N LEU A 493 -18.49 2.45 6.89
CA LEU A 493 -18.47 1.86 8.23
C LEU A 493 -19.82 1.23 8.61
N GLU A 494 -20.93 1.94 8.37
CA GLU A 494 -22.29 1.43 8.60
C GLU A 494 -22.59 0.17 7.79
N SER A 495 -22.10 0.11 6.55
CA SER A 495 -22.25 -1.05 5.67
C SER A 495 -21.53 -2.28 6.25
N LEU A 496 -20.28 -2.12 6.72
CA LEU A 496 -19.52 -3.21 7.36
C LEU A 496 -20.21 -3.71 8.63
N HIS A 497 -20.62 -2.78 9.50
CA HIS A 497 -21.36 -3.12 10.72
C HIS A 497 -22.64 -3.91 10.41
N THR A 498 -23.42 -3.46 9.43
CA THR A 498 -24.67 -4.11 9.02
C THR A 498 -24.44 -5.53 8.54
N GLU A 499 -23.38 -5.76 7.76
CA GLU A 499 -23.03 -7.10 7.28
C GLU A 499 -22.51 -8.01 8.40
N ALA A 500 -21.68 -7.49 9.30
CA ALA A 500 -21.16 -8.25 10.44
C ALA A 500 -22.27 -8.68 11.41
N LYS A 501 -23.21 -7.78 11.71
CA LYS A 501 -24.36 -8.04 12.60
C LYS A 501 -25.28 -9.17 12.09
N ARG A 502 -25.32 -9.40 10.77
CA ARG A 502 -26.14 -10.46 10.14
C ARG A 502 -25.51 -11.86 10.23
N ILE A 503 -24.27 -11.97 10.73
CA ILE A 503 -23.56 -13.25 10.77
C ILE A 503 -24.15 -14.16 11.85
N LYS A 504 -24.52 -15.37 11.43
CA LYS A 504 -25.15 -16.38 12.28
C LYS A 504 -24.13 -17.01 13.22
N HIS A 505 -24.58 -17.43 14.41
CA HIS A 505 -23.74 -18.05 15.43
C HIS A 505 -22.85 -19.20 14.94
N PRO A 506 -23.29 -20.14 14.07
CA PRO A 506 -22.41 -21.21 13.59
C PRO A 506 -21.16 -20.70 12.86
N HIS A 507 -21.22 -19.51 12.23
CA HIS A 507 -20.10 -18.91 11.52
C HIS A 507 -19.18 -18.08 12.45
N LYS A 508 -19.55 -17.93 13.73
CA LYS A 508 -18.71 -17.31 14.78
C LYS A 508 -17.94 -18.35 15.59
N GLN A 509 -18.28 -19.64 15.47
CA GLN A 509 -17.79 -20.70 16.35
C GLN A 509 -16.26 -20.77 16.42
N GLN A 510 -15.58 -20.60 15.29
CA GLN A 510 -14.12 -20.63 15.24
C GLN A 510 -13.48 -19.48 16.02
N PHE A 511 -14.03 -18.27 15.93
CA PHE A 511 -13.57 -17.14 16.74
C PHE A 511 -13.74 -17.41 18.24
N ILE A 512 -14.89 -17.97 18.63
CA ILE A 512 -15.21 -18.29 20.03
C ILE A 512 -14.29 -19.38 20.56
N THR A 513 -14.07 -20.45 19.79
CA THR A 513 -13.11 -21.51 20.14
C THR A 513 -11.70 -20.95 20.27
N GLU A 514 -11.36 -19.96 19.46
CA GLU A 514 -10.10 -19.24 19.55
C GLU A 514 -10.08 -18.11 20.60
N GLY A 515 -11.08 -18.02 21.46
CA GLY A 515 -11.06 -17.18 22.66
C GLY A 515 -11.67 -15.79 22.51
N LEU A 516 -12.35 -15.48 21.41
CA LEU A 516 -13.16 -14.27 21.28
C LEU A 516 -14.48 -14.43 22.05
N GLU A 517 -14.78 -13.52 22.96
CA GLU A 517 -16.06 -13.53 23.67
C GLU A 517 -17.17 -12.89 22.82
N GLU A 518 -18.42 -13.39 22.92
CA GLU A 518 -19.53 -12.81 22.15
C GLU A 518 -19.86 -11.36 22.58
N LEU A 519 -19.61 -11.05 23.85
CA LEU A 519 -19.72 -9.70 24.39
C LEU A 519 -18.68 -8.78 23.75
N GLU A 520 -17.42 -9.19 23.70
CA GLU A 520 -16.32 -8.45 23.05
C GLU A 520 -16.65 -8.16 21.58
N LEU A 521 -17.12 -9.15 20.82
CA LEU A 521 -17.55 -8.92 19.44
C LEU A 521 -18.70 -7.90 19.35
N SER A 522 -19.67 -7.96 20.26
CA SER A 522 -20.80 -7.03 20.27
C SER A 522 -20.37 -5.60 20.60
N GLU A 523 -19.42 -5.44 21.51
CA GLU A 523 -18.80 -4.16 21.85
C GLU A 523 -18.00 -3.59 20.68
N SER A 524 -17.19 -4.40 19.99
CA SER A 524 -16.46 -3.94 18.80
C SER A 524 -17.41 -3.45 17.70
N LEU A 525 -18.55 -4.13 17.50
CA LEU A 525 -19.57 -3.70 16.54
C LEU A 525 -20.23 -2.37 16.93
N ASN A 526 -20.45 -2.12 18.22
CA ASN A 526 -20.99 -0.84 18.70
C ASN A 526 -19.99 0.31 18.48
N LYS A 527 -18.71 0.10 18.78
CA LYS A 527 -17.64 1.09 18.54
C LYS A 527 -17.54 1.50 17.06
N LEU A 528 -17.79 0.58 16.12
CA LEU A 528 -17.85 0.92 14.69
C LEU A 528 -19.01 1.88 14.35
N LEU A 529 -20.16 1.74 15.02
CA LEU A 529 -21.27 2.68 14.87
C LEU A 529 -20.93 4.05 15.47
N GLU A 530 -20.30 4.07 16.65
CA GLU A 530 -19.83 5.31 17.28
C GLU A 530 -18.84 6.05 16.36
N LEU A 531 -17.90 5.34 15.73
CA LEU A 531 -17.00 5.94 14.74
C LEU A 531 -17.74 6.48 13.54
N LYS A 532 -18.78 5.79 13.06
CA LYS A 532 -19.61 6.26 11.95
C LYS A 532 -20.27 7.60 12.27
N GLU A 533 -20.72 7.81 13.50
CA GLU A 533 -21.33 9.08 13.94
C GLU A 533 -20.35 10.27 13.81
N CYS A 534 -19.03 10.06 13.94
CA CYS A 534 -18.02 11.11 13.71
C CYS A 534 -18.02 11.67 12.27
N TYR A 535 -18.66 10.98 11.31
CA TYR A 535 -18.78 11.40 9.91
C TYR A 535 -20.15 11.95 9.54
N GLU A 536 -21.12 11.93 10.46
CA GLU A 536 -22.44 12.53 10.25
C GLU A 536 -22.38 14.04 10.53
N ASN A 537 -22.54 14.87 9.50
CA ASN A 537 -22.78 16.31 9.52
C ASN A 537 -22.28 17.08 10.77
N ASN A 538 -20.96 17.04 10.98
CA ASN A 538 -20.22 17.97 11.83
C ASN A 538 -19.21 18.75 11.00
#